data_AF-A0A960PS93-F1
#
_entry.id   AF-A0A960PS93-F1
#
_cell.length_a   1.000
_cell.length_b   1.000
_cell.length_c   1.000
_cell.angle_alpha   90.00
_cell.angle_beta   90.00
_cell.angle_gamma   90.00
#
_symmetry.space_group_name_H-M   'P 1'
#
loop_
_entity.id
_entity.type
_entity.pdbx_description
1 polymer ?
#
loop_
_entity_poly.entity_id
_entity_poly.type
_entity_poly.pdbx_seq_one_letter_code
_entity_poly.pdbx_strand_id
1 'polypeptide(L)'
;AQGLSYTSKHDFESFEWNSTVADPGSPDFDTARSFEFTLDSPQRLTAGLGLRPRPNWTLALDVTWINYSDAEGFAGGNLDPRTGTIDGLGWEDIVVVAGGLEVRRPGGLALRAGFNISESAVPEELAFFNIQAPAIQEDHLTLGVGIPTGPVEVNLGYYHVFAAKVSGPFLSPAGPVPGSQVTSEISIDSLLLSLSFRK
;
A
#
# COMPACT_ATOMS: atom_id res chain seq x y z
N ALA A 1 -2.61 5.84 -26.90
CA ALA A 1 -2.15 4.47 -26.62
C ALA A 1 -3.06 3.88 -25.56
N GLN A 2 -3.33 2.58 -25.63
CA GLN A 2 -4.11 1.84 -24.64
C GLN A 2 -3.26 0.69 -24.11
N GLY A 3 -3.44 0.34 -22.85
CA GLY A 3 -2.69 -0.73 -22.19
C GLY A 3 -3.60 -1.56 -21.29
N LEU A 4 -3.25 -2.83 -21.16
CA LEU A 4 -3.84 -3.75 -20.20
C LEU A 4 -2.70 -4.58 -19.61
N SER A 5 -2.66 -4.72 -18.29
CA SER A 5 -1.71 -5.59 -17.60
C SER A 5 -2.42 -6.36 -16.50
N TYR A 6 -2.00 -7.62 -16.34
CA TYR A 6 -2.45 -8.49 -15.28
C TYR A 6 -1.22 -9.08 -14.60
N THR A 7 -1.22 -9.04 -13.27
CA THR A 7 -0.23 -9.74 -12.44
C THR A 7 -1.00 -10.74 -11.61
N SER A 8 -0.68 -12.02 -11.77
CA SER A 8 -1.27 -13.09 -10.98
C SER A 8 -0.86 -12.98 -9.53
N LYS A 9 -1.62 -13.64 -8.65
CA LYS A 9 -1.22 -13.88 -7.27
C LYS A 9 0.18 -14.50 -7.25
N HIS A 10 1.03 -14.08 -6.31
CA HIS A 10 2.29 -14.73 -6.04
C HIS A 10 2.22 -15.39 -4.68
N ASP A 11 2.32 -16.72 -4.68
CA ASP A 11 2.33 -17.51 -3.46
C ASP A 11 3.75 -17.50 -2.86
N PHE A 12 3.84 -17.28 -1.55
CA PHE A 12 5.11 -17.35 -0.83
C PHE A 12 5.14 -18.56 0.10
N GLU A 13 6.35 -19.05 0.41
CA GLU A 13 6.52 -20.00 1.51
C GLU A 13 6.28 -19.30 2.85
N SER A 14 5.82 -20.06 3.85
CA SER A 14 5.61 -19.56 5.20
C SER A 14 6.91 -18.96 5.77
N PHE A 15 6.81 -17.75 6.29
CA PHE A 15 7.89 -17.14 7.06
C PHE A 15 7.92 -17.75 8.46
N GLU A 16 8.97 -18.50 8.76
CA GLU A 16 9.23 -19.01 10.10
C GLU A 16 10.02 -17.98 10.93
N TRP A 17 9.57 -17.72 12.14
CA TRP A 17 10.27 -16.85 13.08
C TRP A 17 10.41 -17.51 14.45
N ASN A 18 11.62 -17.48 14.98
CA ASN A 18 11.93 -17.95 16.33
C ASN A 18 11.94 -16.77 17.31
N SER A 19 11.16 -16.87 18.37
CA SER A 19 11.03 -15.86 19.42
C SER A 19 11.02 -16.53 20.79
N THR A 20 11.02 -15.73 21.85
CA THR A 20 10.63 -16.19 23.18
C THR A 20 9.22 -15.73 23.54
N VAL A 21 8.63 -16.37 24.56
CA VAL A 21 7.40 -15.89 25.21
C VAL A 21 7.73 -14.63 26.01
N ALA A 22 7.18 -13.49 25.58
CA ALA A 22 7.52 -12.18 26.13
C ALA A 22 6.61 -11.73 27.30
N ASP A 23 5.59 -12.50 27.67
CA ASP A 23 4.69 -12.19 28.78
C ASP A 23 5.33 -12.61 30.12
N PRO A 24 5.73 -11.66 30.99
CA PRO A 24 6.33 -11.99 32.29
C PRO A 24 5.37 -12.66 33.27
N GLY A 25 4.06 -12.60 33.02
CA GLY A 25 3.04 -13.29 33.81
C GLY A 25 2.79 -14.74 33.40
N SER A 26 3.35 -15.17 32.27
CA SER A 26 3.19 -16.53 31.76
C SER A 26 4.13 -17.51 32.49
N PRO A 27 3.68 -18.75 32.81
CA PRO A 27 4.57 -19.79 33.32
C PRO A 27 5.69 -20.15 32.33
N ASP A 28 5.52 -19.81 31.05
CA ASP A 28 6.45 -20.10 29.97
C ASP A 28 7.35 -18.90 29.61
N PHE A 29 7.44 -17.88 30.48
CA PHE A 29 8.26 -16.69 30.23
C PHE A 29 9.70 -17.04 29.82
N ASP A 30 10.21 -16.37 28.78
CA ASP A 30 11.55 -16.56 28.20
C ASP A 30 11.81 -17.94 27.58
N THR A 31 10.80 -18.80 27.47
CA THR A 31 10.92 -20.06 26.72
C THR A 31 10.83 -19.82 25.21
N ALA A 32 11.53 -20.66 24.43
CA ALA A 32 11.55 -20.57 22.98
C ALA A 32 10.20 -20.97 22.37
N ARG A 33 9.77 -20.23 21.34
CA ARG A 33 8.61 -20.52 20.50
C ARG A 33 8.91 -20.19 19.04
N SER A 34 8.28 -20.91 18.12
CA SER A 34 8.27 -20.56 16.70
C SER A 34 6.88 -20.10 16.29
N PHE A 35 6.82 -19.20 15.31
CA PHE A 35 5.58 -18.83 14.63
C PHE A 35 5.79 -18.80 13.13
N GLU A 36 4.72 -19.14 12.41
CA GLU A 36 4.67 -19.16 10.95
C GLU A 36 3.65 -18.14 10.48
N PHE A 37 3.97 -17.45 9.39
CA PHE A 37 3.06 -16.52 8.74
C PHE A 37 3.29 -16.54 7.23
N THR A 38 2.23 -16.73 6.46
CA THR A 38 2.26 -16.61 4.99
C THR A 38 1.69 -15.26 4.60
N LEU A 39 2.34 -14.57 3.66
CA LEU A 39 1.85 -13.32 3.10
C LEU A 39 1.98 -13.35 1.60
N ASP A 40 0.89 -13.68 0.91
CA ASP A 40 0.84 -13.74 -0.53
C ASP A 40 0.74 -12.35 -1.14
N SER A 41 1.36 -12.14 -2.31
CA SER A 41 1.12 -10.90 -3.06
C SER A 41 -0.24 -10.99 -3.75
N PRO A 42 -1.14 -10.01 -3.58
CA PRO A 42 -2.44 -10.02 -4.24
C PRO A 42 -2.30 -9.92 -5.76
N GLN A 43 -3.25 -10.53 -6.46
CA GLN A 43 -3.39 -10.33 -7.90
C GLN A 43 -3.90 -8.92 -8.21
N ARG A 44 -3.54 -8.42 -9.40
CA ARG A 44 -3.91 -7.07 -9.84
C ARG A 44 -4.15 -7.00 -11.34
N LEU A 45 -5.16 -6.23 -11.72
CA LEU A 45 -5.53 -5.95 -13.10
C LEU A 45 -5.51 -4.44 -13.33
N THR A 46 -4.76 -3.96 -14.32
CA THR A 46 -4.67 -2.54 -14.65
C THR A 46 -5.04 -2.29 -16.10
N ALA A 47 -5.97 -1.36 -16.33
CA ALA A 47 -6.31 -0.85 -17.64
C ALA A 47 -5.91 0.63 -17.73
N GLY A 48 -5.29 1.02 -18.84
CA GLY A 48 -4.66 2.33 -18.98
C GLY A 48 -4.87 3.01 -20.32
N LEU A 49 -4.96 4.34 -20.31
CA LEU A 49 -5.06 5.20 -21.47
C LEU A 49 -3.99 6.29 -21.44
N GLY A 50 -3.24 6.40 -22.54
CA GLY A 50 -2.22 7.43 -22.74
C GLY A 50 -2.55 8.32 -23.93
N LEU A 51 -2.47 9.64 -23.75
CA LEU A 51 -2.78 10.63 -24.78
C LEU A 51 -1.63 11.63 -24.95
N ARG A 52 -1.43 12.08 -26.18
CA ARG A 52 -0.48 13.16 -26.52
C ARG A 52 -1.19 14.27 -27.27
N PRO A 53 -1.90 15.16 -26.57
CA PRO A 53 -2.68 16.24 -27.20
C PRO A 53 -1.78 17.27 -27.90
N ARG A 54 -0.51 17.35 -27.51
CA ARG A 54 0.54 18.16 -28.17
C ARG A 54 1.83 17.35 -28.24
N PRO A 55 2.76 17.66 -29.17
CA PRO A 55 4.01 16.91 -29.30
C PRO A 55 4.85 16.82 -28.01
N ASN A 56 4.72 17.80 -27.12
CA ASN A 56 5.47 17.91 -25.88
C ASN A 56 4.63 17.65 -24.61
N TRP A 57 3.39 17.17 -24.76
CA TRP A 57 2.50 16.84 -23.64
C TRP A 57 2.19 15.35 -23.68
N THR A 58 2.32 14.67 -22.56
CA THR A 58 1.88 13.28 -22.39
C THR A 58 0.97 13.20 -21.17
N LEU A 59 -0.24 12.69 -21.36
CA LEU A 59 -1.19 12.40 -20.29
C LEU A 59 -1.35 10.89 -20.18
N ALA A 60 -1.55 10.39 -18.96
CA ALA A 60 -1.88 9.01 -18.67
C ALA A 60 -2.99 8.96 -17.61
N LEU A 61 -3.85 7.95 -17.72
CA LEU A 61 -4.86 7.59 -16.75
C LEU A 61 -4.92 6.06 -16.67
N ASP A 62 -4.76 5.52 -15.48
CA ASP A 62 -4.79 4.10 -15.19
C ASP A 62 -5.87 3.81 -14.13
N VAL A 63 -6.55 2.68 -14.28
CA VAL A 63 -7.46 2.11 -13.29
C VAL A 63 -6.94 0.72 -12.94
N THR A 64 -6.66 0.49 -11.66
CA THR A 64 -6.12 -0.77 -11.15
C THR A 64 -7.08 -1.37 -10.13
N TRP A 65 -7.50 -2.61 -10.33
CA TRP A 65 -8.13 -3.43 -9.29
C TRP A 65 -7.07 -4.29 -8.60
N ILE A 66 -7.14 -4.39 -7.28
CA ILE A 66 -6.25 -5.19 -6.43
C ILE A 66 -7.11 -6.10 -5.55
N ASN A 67 -6.83 -7.40 -5.59
CA ASN A 67 -7.62 -8.42 -4.90
C ASN A 67 -6.94 -8.90 -3.62
N TYR A 68 -7.10 -8.14 -2.54
CA TYR A 68 -6.52 -8.48 -1.23
C TYR A 68 -7.26 -9.64 -0.56
N SER A 69 -8.57 -9.75 -0.77
CA SER A 69 -9.41 -10.75 -0.10
C SER A 69 -9.14 -12.21 -0.53
N ASP A 70 -8.32 -12.43 -1.56
CA ASP A 70 -7.88 -13.76 -2.05
C ASP A 70 -6.40 -14.06 -1.74
N ALA A 71 -5.67 -13.11 -1.15
CA ALA A 71 -4.26 -13.26 -0.81
C ALA A 71 -4.07 -13.74 0.64
N GLU A 72 -3.35 -14.85 0.86
CA GLU A 72 -3.09 -15.34 2.21
C GLU A 72 -2.34 -14.29 3.05
N GLY A 73 -2.67 -14.21 4.34
CA GLY A 73 -2.20 -13.15 5.24
C GLY A 73 -3.03 -11.86 5.16
N PHE A 74 -3.55 -11.50 3.98
CA PHE A 74 -4.46 -10.36 3.82
C PHE A 74 -5.95 -10.76 3.98
N ALA A 75 -6.34 -11.90 3.43
CA ALA A 75 -7.68 -12.47 3.55
C ALA A 75 -8.01 -12.87 5.00
N GLY A 76 -9.28 -13.20 5.26
CA GLY A 76 -9.75 -13.60 6.59
C GLY A 76 -10.24 -12.41 7.41
N GLY A 77 -9.75 -12.28 8.64
CA GLY A 77 -10.19 -11.24 9.59
C GLY A 77 -11.10 -11.78 10.70
N ASN A 78 -11.19 -13.09 10.86
CA ASN A 78 -12.01 -13.73 11.88
C ASN A 78 -11.21 -13.91 13.17
N LEU A 79 -11.75 -13.40 14.27
CA LEU A 79 -11.19 -13.59 15.60
C LEU A 79 -11.58 -14.98 16.13
N ASP A 80 -10.60 -15.79 16.52
CA ASP A 80 -10.83 -17.00 17.32
C ASP A 80 -11.05 -16.61 18.80
N PRO A 81 -12.26 -16.78 19.35
CA PRO A 81 -12.56 -16.41 20.74
C PRO A 81 -11.85 -17.28 21.78
N ARG A 82 -11.29 -18.43 21.38
CA ARG A 82 -10.58 -19.35 22.29
C ARG A 82 -9.14 -18.94 22.51
N THR A 83 -8.49 -18.44 21.47
CA THR A 83 -7.07 -18.08 21.48
C THR A 83 -6.84 -16.57 21.48
N GLY A 84 -7.84 -15.78 21.06
CA GLY A 84 -7.70 -14.34 20.83
C GLY A 84 -6.89 -13.98 19.59
N THR A 85 -6.62 -14.95 18.70
CA THR A 85 -5.87 -14.73 17.46
C THR A 85 -6.79 -14.43 16.28
N ILE A 86 -6.32 -13.65 15.32
CA ILE A 86 -7.01 -13.40 14.05
C ILE A 86 -6.37 -14.25 12.93
N ASP A 87 -7.18 -14.74 12.00
CA ASP A 87 -6.74 -15.61 10.88
C ASP A 87 -6.18 -14.84 9.66
N GLY A 88 -6.13 -13.50 9.72
CA GLY A 88 -5.51 -12.63 8.73
C GLY A 88 -5.89 -11.17 8.93
N LEU A 89 -5.43 -10.29 8.04
CA LEU A 89 -5.64 -8.84 8.19
C LEU A 89 -7.06 -8.39 7.82
N GLY A 90 -7.82 -9.23 7.09
CA GLY A 90 -9.17 -8.96 6.62
C GLY A 90 -9.26 -7.78 5.66
N TRP A 91 -8.27 -7.62 4.78
CA TRP A 91 -8.26 -6.52 3.81
C TRP A 91 -9.25 -6.75 2.67
N GLU A 92 -9.93 -5.68 2.29
CA GLU A 92 -10.87 -5.64 1.19
C GLU A 92 -10.18 -5.34 -0.15
N ASP A 93 -10.83 -5.78 -1.22
CA ASP A 93 -10.41 -5.45 -2.57
C ASP A 93 -10.59 -3.95 -2.83
N ILE A 94 -9.60 -3.33 -3.47
CA ILE A 94 -9.65 -1.91 -3.78
C ILE A 94 -9.53 -1.64 -5.26
N VAL A 95 -10.05 -0.48 -5.66
CA VAL A 95 -9.81 0.12 -6.97
C VAL A 95 -9.00 1.39 -6.77
N VAL A 96 -7.96 1.51 -7.60
CA VAL A 96 -7.03 2.63 -7.60
C VAL A 96 -7.14 3.35 -8.94
N VAL A 97 -7.35 4.66 -8.90
CA VAL A 97 -7.35 5.52 -10.09
C VAL A 97 -6.14 6.44 -10.02
N ALA A 98 -5.24 6.30 -10.99
CA ALA A 98 -4.02 7.10 -11.05
C ALA A 98 -3.95 7.89 -12.36
N GLY A 99 -3.59 9.17 -12.27
CA GLY A 99 -3.47 10.05 -13.42
C GLY A 99 -2.16 10.82 -13.41
N GLY A 100 -1.65 11.15 -14.59
CA GLY A 100 -0.38 11.86 -14.72
C GLY A 100 -0.28 12.74 -15.96
N LEU A 101 0.48 13.82 -15.85
CA LEU A 101 0.84 14.74 -16.92
C LEU A 101 2.36 14.93 -16.92
N GLU A 102 2.97 14.76 -18.09
CA GLU A 102 4.32 15.22 -18.39
C GLU A 102 4.28 16.32 -19.45
N VAL A 103 4.96 17.44 -19.18
CA VAL A 103 5.21 18.50 -20.16
C VAL A 103 6.70 18.67 -20.36
N ARG A 104 7.17 18.48 -21.61
CA ARG A 104 8.56 18.77 -22.00
C ARG A 104 8.69 20.20 -22.52
N ARG A 105 9.67 20.93 -21.99
CA ARG A 105 9.99 22.31 -22.37
C ARG A 105 11.22 22.33 -23.31
N PRO A 106 11.44 23.43 -24.05
CA PRO A 106 12.67 23.61 -24.81
C PRO A 106 13.91 23.36 -23.95
N GLY A 107 14.93 22.72 -24.53
CA GLY A 107 16.12 22.28 -23.79
C GLY A 107 15.97 20.92 -23.08
N GLY A 108 14.80 20.27 -23.17
CA GLY A 108 14.60 18.88 -22.70
C GLY A 108 14.15 18.74 -21.25
N LEU A 109 13.94 19.86 -20.53
CA LEU A 109 13.37 19.87 -19.19
C LEU A 109 11.98 19.23 -19.18
N ALA A 110 11.77 18.21 -18.35
CA ALA A 110 10.48 17.56 -18.14
C ALA A 110 9.86 18.02 -16.81
N LEU A 111 8.60 18.43 -16.84
CA LEU A 111 7.81 18.73 -15.65
C LEU A 111 6.69 17.70 -15.53
N ARG A 112 6.50 17.15 -14.34
CA ARG A 112 5.53 16.09 -14.06
C ARG A 112 4.66 16.44 -12.88
N ALA A 113 3.38 16.10 -13.00
CA ALA A 113 2.43 16.11 -11.90
C ALA A 113 1.49 14.92 -12.07
N GLY A 114 1.00 14.36 -10.97
CA GLY A 114 0.06 13.26 -11.00
C GLY A 114 -0.66 13.08 -9.68
N PHE A 115 -1.68 12.25 -9.70
CA PHE A 115 -2.46 11.88 -8.54
C PHE A 115 -2.69 10.37 -8.50
N ASN A 116 -3.00 9.88 -7.31
CA ASN A 116 -3.54 8.55 -7.09
C ASN A 116 -4.69 8.71 -6.08
N ILE A 117 -5.84 8.11 -6.38
CA ILE A 117 -7.01 8.08 -5.52
C ILE A 117 -7.42 6.62 -5.38
N SER A 118 -7.58 6.17 -4.14
CA SER A 118 -8.07 4.84 -3.79
C SER A 118 -8.92 4.88 -2.53
N GLU A 119 -9.49 3.75 -2.18
CA GLU A 119 -10.14 3.51 -0.88
C GLU A 119 -9.16 2.78 0.05
N SER A 120 -9.35 2.93 1.36
CA SER A 120 -8.66 2.10 2.36
C SER A 120 -9.00 0.61 2.16
N ALA A 121 -7.97 -0.24 2.13
CA ALA A 121 -8.18 -1.70 2.13
C ALA A 121 -8.54 -2.24 3.53
N VAL A 122 -8.34 -1.45 4.59
CA VAL A 122 -8.57 -1.86 5.99
C VAL A 122 -10.00 -1.52 6.41
N PRO A 123 -10.82 -2.52 6.81
CA PRO A 123 -12.14 -2.27 7.40
C PRO A 123 -12.04 -1.61 8.78
N GLU A 124 -13.00 -0.74 9.10
CA GLU A 124 -13.05 -0.02 10.37
C GLU A 124 -13.11 -0.97 11.58
N GLU A 125 -13.89 -2.04 11.49
CA GLU A 125 -14.02 -3.06 12.53
C GLU A 125 -12.71 -3.78 12.86
N LEU A 126 -11.77 -3.84 11.91
CA LEU A 126 -10.47 -4.50 12.04
C LEU A 126 -9.32 -3.51 12.24
N ALA A 127 -9.61 -2.23 12.48
CA ALA A 127 -8.60 -1.20 12.74
C ALA A 127 -7.63 -1.59 13.88
N PHE A 128 -8.12 -2.29 14.90
CA PHE A 128 -7.32 -2.75 16.04
C PHE A 128 -6.25 -3.79 15.68
N PHE A 129 -6.55 -4.73 14.79
CA PHE A 129 -5.58 -5.74 14.35
C PHE A 129 -4.69 -5.26 13.21
N ASN A 130 -5.01 -4.12 12.59
CA ASN A 130 -4.25 -3.53 11.50
C ASN A 130 -3.30 -2.40 11.94
N ILE A 131 -3.16 -2.13 13.24
CA ILE A 131 -2.28 -1.06 13.74
C ILE A 131 -0.80 -1.26 13.34
N GLN A 132 -0.34 -2.49 13.09
CA GLN A 132 1.03 -2.77 12.68
C GLN A 132 1.28 -2.50 11.19
N ALA A 133 0.25 -2.64 10.35
CA ALA A 133 0.33 -2.45 8.90
C ALA A 133 -0.89 -1.67 8.38
N PRO A 134 -1.07 -0.41 8.79
CA PRO A 134 -2.21 0.41 8.36
C PRO A 134 -2.06 0.86 6.90
N ALA A 135 -2.56 0.06 5.96
CA ALA A 135 -2.70 0.45 4.54
C ALA A 135 -3.98 1.25 4.32
N ILE A 136 -4.04 2.40 4.99
CA ILE A 136 -5.18 3.31 4.98
C ILE A 136 -4.95 4.51 4.06
N GLN A 137 -3.84 4.53 3.32
CA GLN A 137 -3.50 5.65 2.44
C GLN A 137 -4.43 5.65 1.21
N GLU A 138 -4.97 6.82 0.86
CA GLU A 138 -5.97 6.96 -0.20
C GLU A 138 -5.51 7.99 -1.25
N ASP A 139 -5.47 9.26 -0.86
CA ASP A 139 -5.20 10.35 -1.79
C ASP A 139 -3.71 10.70 -1.82
N HIS A 140 -3.11 10.61 -2.99
CA HIS A 140 -1.71 10.97 -3.22
C HIS A 140 -1.60 12.08 -4.27
N LEU A 141 -0.70 13.01 -4.01
CA LEU A 141 -0.22 13.99 -4.99
C LEU A 141 1.25 13.72 -5.30
N THR A 142 1.62 13.77 -6.57
CA THR A 142 2.99 13.59 -7.02
C THR A 142 3.43 14.75 -7.90
N LEU A 143 4.68 15.18 -7.72
CA LEU A 143 5.35 16.19 -8.52
C LEU A 143 6.72 15.67 -8.93
N GLY A 144 7.21 16.10 -10.10
CA GLY A 144 8.54 15.72 -10.53
C GLY A 144 9.14 16.63 -11.58
N VAL A 145 10.47 16.60 -11.64
CA VAL A 145 11.26 17.32 -12.64
C VAL A 145 12.37 16.44 -13.18
N GLY A 146 12.53 16.42 -14.50
CA GLY A 146 13.64 15.79 -15.20
C GLY A 146 14.53 16.84 -15.85
N ILE A 147 15.78 16.91 -15.43
CA ILE A 147 16.77 17.91 -15.85
C ILE A 147 17.84 17.23 -16.69
N PRO A 148 17.96 17.55 -18.00
CA PRO A 148 19.04 17.03 -18.81
C PRO A 148 20.37 17.72 -18.46
N THR A 149 21.38 16.93 -18.15
CA THR A 149 22.75 17.35 -17.80
C THR A 149 23.75 16.55 -18.63
N GLY A 150 23.93 16.94 -19.89
CA GLY A 150 24.79 16.23 -20.84
C GLY A 150 24.29 14.80 -21.12
N PRO A 151 25.09 13.73 -20.87
CA PRO A 151 24.69 12.35 -21.11
C PRO A 151 23.75 11.78 -20.02
N VAL A 152 23.51 12.53 -18.94
CA VAL A 152 22.69 12.11 -17.81
C VAL A 152 21.43 12.96 -17.75
N GLU A 153 20.29 12.35 -17.42
CA GLU A 153 19.10 13.05 -16.96
C GLU A 153 18.93 12.83 -15.45
N VAL A 154 18.92 13.93 -14.70
CA VAL A 154 18.64 13.92 -13.26
C VAL A 154 17.13 14.06 -13.07
N ASN A 155 16.52 13.09 -12.41
CA ASN A 155 15.10 13.09 -12.08
C ASN A 155 14.91 13.28 -10.58
N LEU A 156 14.13 14.29 -10.20
CA LEU A 156 13.67 14.52 -8.85
C LEU A 156 12.16 14.29 -8.80
N GLY A 157 11.70 13.56 -7.79
CA GLY A 157 10.30 13.33 -7.51
C GLY A 157 9.96 13.71 -6.08
N TYR A 158 8.76 14.21 -5.88
CA TYR A 158 8.15 14.38 -4.58
C TYR A 158 6.78 13.72 -4.60
N TYR A 159 6.48 12.92 -3.59
CA TYR A 159 5.13 12.41 -3.37
C TYR A 159 4.65 12.80 -1.98
N HIS A 160 3.39 13.19 -1.91
CA HIS A 160 2.66 13.49 -0.68
C HIS A 160 1.42 12.61 -0.62
N VAL A 161 1.25 11.89 0.48
CA VAL A 161 0.05 11.16 0.84
C VAL A 161 -0.67 11.97 1.91
N PHE A 162 -1.90 12.38 1.60
CA PHE A 162 -2.71 13.16 2.54
C PHE A 162 -3.07 12.32 3.76
N ALA A 163 -3.34 12.99 4.88
CA ALA A 163 -3.70 12.32 6.12
C ALA A 163 -4.99 11.50 5.95
N ALA A 164 -4.88 10.19 6.09
CA ALA A 164 -6.00 9.27 6.12
C ALA A 164 -6.17 8.68 7.51
N LYS A 165 -7.42 8.38 7.90
CA LYS A 165 -7.76 7.88 9.23
C LYS A 165 -8.65 6.67 9.15
N VAL A 166 -8.39 5.68 10.01
CA VAL A 166 -9.31 4.59 10.30
C VAL A 166 -9.53 4.54 11.81
N SER A 167 -10.78 4.32 12.23
CA SER A 167 -11.12 4.17 13.64
C SER A 167 -12.02 2.97 13.85
N GLY A 168 -11.75 2.20 14.89
CA GLY A 168 -12.51 0.99 15.22
C GLY A 168 -12.51 0.71 16.72
N PRO A 169 -13.32 -0.24 17.19
CA PRO A 169 -13.29 -0.66 18.58
C PRO A 169 -12.02 -1.46 18.88
N PHE A 170 -11.65 -1.58 20.15
CA PHE A 170 -10.76 -2.66 20.57
C PHE A 170 -11.51 -3.99 20.44
N LEU A 171 -10.81 -5.01 19.96
CA LEU A 171 -11.34 -6.37 19.88
C LEU A 171 -10.75 -7.21 21.00
N SER A 172 -11.64 -7.75 21.84
CA SER A 172 -11.32 -8.78 22.82
C SER A 172 -11.76 -10.15 22.29
N PRO A 173 -11.32 -11.28 22.87
CA PRO A 173 -11.85 -12.59 22.50
C PRO A 173 -13.39 -12.71 22.59
N ALA A 174 -14.05 -11.86 23.38
CA ALA A 174 -15.51 -11.81 23.49
C ALA A 174 -16.18 -10.88 22.44
N GLY A 175 -15.40 -10.28 21.54
CA GLY A 175 -15.83 -9.31 20.53
C GLY A 175 -15.46 -7.86 20.87
N PRO A 176 -16.08 -6.89 20.17
CA PRO A 176 -15.85 -5.45 20.37
C PRO A 176 -16.09 -5.01 21.80
N VAL A 177 -15.13 -4.28 22.38
CA VAL A 177 -15.23 -3.74 23.74
C VAL A 177 -16.07 -2.45 23.71
N PRO A 178 -17.24 -2.39 24.37
CA PRO A 178 -18.12 -1.23 24.31
C PRO A 178 -17.44 0.05 24.80
N GLY A 179 -17.55 1.13 24.02
CA GLY A 179 -16.99 2.45 24.35
C GLY A 179 -15.48 2.58 24.16
N SER A 180 -14.81 1.53 23.67
CA SER A 180 -13.39 1.59 23.28
C SER A 180 -13.23 2.11 21.86
N GLN A 181 -12.06 2.70 21.58
CA GLN A 181 -11.70 3.15 20.24
C GLN A 181 -10.18 3.12 20.06
N VAL A 182 -9.74 2.60 18.92
CA VAL A 182 -8.40 2.79 18.35
C VAL A 182 -8.54 3.65 17.11
N THR A 183 -7.60 4.57 16.91
CA THR A 183 -7.52 5.39 15.69
C THR A 183 -6.09 5.36 15.17
N SER A 184 -5.94 5.03 13.90
CA SER A 184 -4.69 5.16 13.16
C SER A 184 -4.83 6.30 12.16
N GLU A 185 -3.85 7.20 12.12
CA GLU A 185 -3.78 8.32 11.19
C GLU A 185 -2.39 8.37 10.56
N ILE A 186 -2.32 8.41 9.22
CA ILE A 186 -1.06 8.42 8.47
C ILE A 186 -1.08 9.45 7.37
N SER A 187 0.01 10.22 7.28
CA SER A 187 0.41 11.03 6.13
C SER A 187 1.87 10.73 5.78
N ILE A 188 2.23 10.84 4.51
CA ILE A 188 3.59 10.50 4.05
C ILE A 188 4.13 11.59 3.14
N ASP A 189 5.37 11.98 3.35
CA ASP A 189 6.17 12.79 2.43
C ASP A 189 7.40 12.00 2.01
N SER A 190 7.72 12.00 0.72
CA SER A 190 9.02 11.46 0.30
C SER A 190 9.57 12.08 -0.97
N LEU A 191 10.90 12.05 -1.02
CA LEU A 191 11.73 12.58 -2.08
C LEU A 191 12.44 11.44 -2.79
N LEU A 192 12.40 11.47 -4.12
CA LEU A 192 13.07 10.50 -4.98
C LEU A 192 14.14 11.21 -5.82
N LEU A 193 15.32 10.61 -5.93
CA LEU A 193 16.37 10.99 -6.87
C LEU A 193 16.68 9.79 -7.78
N SER A 194 16.68 10.00 -9.08
CA SER A 194 17.08 9.00 -10.07
C SER A 194 18.01 9.61 -11.12
N LEU A 195 19.03 8.86 -11.53
CA LEU A 195 19.97 9.24 -12.59
C LEU A 195 19.77 8.29 -13.77
N SER A 196 19.39 8.85 -14.92
CA SER A 196 19.19 8.08 -16.16
C SER A 196 20.29 8.40 -17.17
N PHE A 197 21.09 7.40 -17.52
CA PHE A 197 22.17 7.53 -18.49
C PHE A 197 21.65 7.20 -19.88
N ARG A 198 21.72 8.15 -20.81
CA ARG A 198 21.39 7.90 -22.21
C ARG A 198 22.67 7.50 -22.95
N LYS A 199 22.62 6.37 -23.67
CA LYS A 199 23.68 5.97 -24.61
C LYS A 199 23.64 6.83 -25.86
#